data_AF-A0A2E9GSN4-F1
#
_entry.id   AF-A0A2E9GSN4-F1
#
_cell.length_a   1.000
_cell.length_b   1.000
_cell.length_c   1.000
_cell.angle_alpha   90.00
_cell.angle_beta   90.00
_cell.angle_gamma   90.00
#
_symmetry.space_group_name_H-M   'P 1'
#
loop_
_entity.id
_entity.type
_entity.pdbx_description
1 polymer ?
#
loop_
_entity_poly.entity_id
_entity_poly.type
_entity_poly.pdbx_seq_one_letter_code
_entity_poly.pdbx_strand_id
1 'polypeptide(L)'
;QLKTAYTHNVLVSTRALASLDRLFDERLGLTGSDDAELFQRFSLRGYRIVWADDAPVQEFIPSSRVRLPWLLQRAFRIGTGSAFIDRQCVEPAPKRWRTAFHACRCLFRGAAMQLRFFWGGRPAATRGLQLVSFGTGRFAGLAGYRYEEYRRVHGA
;
A
#
# COMPACT_ATOMS: atom_id res chain seq x y z
N GLN A 1 -3.92 -5.00 18.89
CA GLN A 1 -2.76 -4.22 18.42
C GLN A 1 -2.67 -4.33 16.91
N LEU A 2 -2.47 -3.22 16.23
CA LEU A 2 -2.34 -3.19 14.77
C LEU A 2 -0.89 -3.52 14.36
N LYS A 3 -0.73 -4.08 13.16
CA LYS A 3 0.60 -4.35 12.56
C LYS A 3 1.14 -3.18 11.74
N THR A 4 0.28 -2.24 11.37
CA THR A 4 0.58 -1.08 10.54
C THR A 4 -0.47 0.01 10.77
N ALA A 5 -0.23 1.22 10.27
CA ALA A 5 -1.13 2.37 10.32
C ALA A 5 -1.00 3.21 9.03
N TYR A 6 -1.82 4.25 8.91
CA TYR A 6 -1.83 5.21 7.81
C TYR A 6 -1.79 6.63 8.38
N THR A 7 -1.13 7.58 7.71
CA THR A 7 -0.82 8.92 8.27
C THR A 7 -1.98 9.91 8.31
N HIS A 8 -3.21 9.53 7.95
CA HIS A 8 -4.36 10.44 7.91
C HIS A 8 -4.58 11.22 9.21
N ASN A 9 -4.47 10.55 10.37
CA ASN A 9 -4.54 11.17 11.69
C ASN A 9 -3.81 10.27 12.70
N VAL A 10 -2.54 10.57 12.97
CA VAL A 10 -1.70 9.75 13.85
C VAL A 10 -0.89 10.62 14.80
N LEU A 11 -0.81 10.19 16.06
CA LEU A 11 0.16 10.68 17.04
C LEU A 11 1.24 9.64 17.26
N VAL A 12 2.50 10.08 17.23
CA VAL A 12 3.68 9.23 17.43
C VAL A 12 4.49 9.80 18.58
N SER A 13 4.97 8.91 19.46
CA SER A 13 5.88 9.31 20.54
C SER A 13 7.22 9.81 19.97
N THR A 14 7.69 10.94 20.47
CA THR A 14 9.03 11.47 20.13
C THR A 14 10.14 10.48 20.46
N ARG A 15 10.00 9.71 21.53
CA ARG A 15 10.93 8.63 21.90
C ARG A 15 10.97 7.53 20.84
N ALA A 16 9.83 7.18 20.26
CA ALA A 16 9.77 6.19 19.18
C ALA A 16 10.49 6.71 17.94
N LEU A 17 10.24 7.97 17.55
CA LEU A 17 10.93 8.63 16.43
C LEU A 17 12.45 8.67 16.64
N ALA A 18 12.90 9.06 17.84
CA ALA A 18 14.33 9.14 18.18
C ALA A 18 15.04 7.78 18.20
N SER A 19 14.30 6.67 18.24
CA SER A 19 14.87 5.31 18.20
C SER A 19 15.16 4.80 16.78
N LEU A 20 14.77 5.55 15.76
CA LEU A 20 15.02 5.20 14.36
C LEU A 20 16.24 5.94 13.83
N ASP A 21 17.12 5.23 13.12
CA ASP A 21 18.33 5.82 12.50
C ASP A 21 17.99 6.80 11.37
N ARG A 22 16.79 6.66 10.80
CA ARG A 22 16.23 7.55 9.78
C ARG A 22 14.71 7.62 9.94
N LEU A 23 14.10 8.77 9.66
CA LEU A 23 12.64 8.89 9.71
C LEU A 23 12.00 8.41 8.41
N PHE A 24 12.38 8.97 7.27
CA PHE A 24 11.82 8.59 5.97
C PHE A 24 12.92 8.21 4.98
N ASP A 25 12.57 7.34 4.02
CA ASP A 25 13.44 6.97 2.92
C ASP A 25 13.13 7.86 1.71
N GLU A 26 14.05 8.74 1.33
CA GLU A 26 13.88 9.66 0.19
C GLU A 26 13.56 8.92 -1.11
N ARG A 27 13.98 7.66 -1.23
CA ARG A 27 13.65 6.78 -2.35
C ARG A 27 12.14 6.52 -2.51
N LEU A 28 11.35 6.80 -1.47
CA LEU A 28 9.89 6.69 -1.45
C LEU A 28 9.18 8.05 -1.62
N GLY A 29 9.92 9.17 -1.62
CA GLY A 29 9.32 10.51 -1.58
C GLY A 29 8.37 10.81 -2.75
N LEU A 30 8.67 10.29 -3.95
CA LEU A 30 7.82 10.48 -5.14
C LEU A 30 6.87 9.31 -5.41
N THR A 31 7.08 8.15 -4.78
CA THR A 31 6.30 6.93 -5.00
C THR A 31 5.19 6.73 -3.96
N GLY A 32 5.36 7.32 -2.78
CA GLY A 32 4.55 7.05 -1.58
C GLY A 32 4.90 5.72 -0.91
N SER A 33 4.10 5.33 0.09
CA SER A 33 4.32 4.17 0.98
C SER A 33 5.45 4.35 2.00
N ASP A 34 5.95 5.57 2.15
CA ASP A 34 6.89 6.00 3.19
C ASP A 34 6.28 5.90 4.59
N ASP A 35 5.00 6.24 4.73
CA ASP A 35 4.20 6.02 5.92
C ASP A 35 4.14 4.54 6.33
N ALA A 36 3.78 3.68 5.38
CA ALA A 36 3.67 2.25 5.60
C ALA A 36 5.03 1.62 5.96
N GLU A 37 6.13 2.11 5.36
CA GLU A 37 7.50 1.70 5.70
C GLU A 37 7.87 2.09 7.13
N LEU A 38 7.55 3.33 7.53
CA LEU A 38 7.80 3.84 8.88
C LEU A 38 7.08 3.00 9.93
N PHE A 39 5.78 2.75 9.75
CA PHE A 39 4.99 1.94 10.69
C PHE A 39 5.42 0.47 10.71
N GLN A 40 5.87 -0.08 9.58
CA GLN A 40 6.45 -1.41 9.52
C GLN A 40 7.71 -1.49 10.38
N ARG A 41 8.60 -0.49 10.33
CA ARG A 41 9.79 -0.42 11.19
C ARG A 41 9.45 -0.27 12.66
N PHE A 42 8.43 0.52 13.01
CA PHE A 42 7.94 0.57 14.39
C PHE A 42 7.44 -0.79 14.88
N SER A 43 6.63 -1.49 14.08
CA SER A 43 6.13 -2.82 14.44
C SER A 43 7.27 -3.83 14.60
N LEU A 44 8.31 -3.77 13.75
CA LEU A 44 9.47 -4.67 13.84
C LEU A 44 10.36 -4.38 15.06
N ARG A 45 10.40 -3.13 15.53
CA ARG A 45 11.08 -2.72 16.77
C ARG A 45 10.23 -2.95 18.03
N GLY A 46 9.05 -3.56 17.91
CA GLY A 46 8.20 -3.91 19.06
C GLY A 46 7.33 -2.76 19.58
N TYR A 47 7.25 -1.63 18.87
CA TYR A 47 6.34 -0.55 19.26
C TYR A 47 4.88 -0.95 19.06
N ARG A 48 4.01 -0.40 19.92
CA ARG A 48 2.58 -0.64 19.86
C ARG A 48 1.90 0.38 18.97
N ILE A 49 1.18 -0.11 17.97
CA ILE A 49 0.26 0.68 17.16
C ILE A 49 -1.16 0.36 17.63
N VAL A 50 -1.89 1.40 18.03
CA VAL A 50 -3.25 1.31 18.58
C VAL A 50 -4.21 2.17 17.77
N TRP A 51 -5.46 1.73 17.73
CA TRP A 51 -6.56 2.48 17.14
C TRP A 51 -7.15 3.42 18.19
N ALA A 52 -7.57 4.62 17.79
CA ALA A 52 -8.23 5.59 18.65
C ALA A 52 -9.60 5.92 18.07
N ASP A 53 -10.66 5.31 18.62
CA ASP A 53 -12.04 5.49 18.15
C ASP A 53 -12.52 6.96 18.28
N ASP A 54 -12.01 7.68 19.28
CA ASP A 54 -12.37 9.07 19.58
C ASP A 54 -11.62 10.12 18.75
N ALA A 55 -10.82 9.70 17.75
CA ALA A 55 -10.01 10.60 16.92
C ALA A 55 -10.46 10.62 15.44
N PRO A 56 -11.71 11.05 15.13
CA PRO A 56 -12.20 11.07 13.77
C PRO A 56 -11.46 12.12 12.92
N VAL A 57 -11.32 11.82 11.62
CA VAL A 57 -10.78 12.75 10.62
C VAL A 57 -11.75 12.86 9.45
N GLN A 58 -11.92 14.07 8.93
CA GLN A 58 -12.70 14.33 7.72
C GLN A 58 -11.73 14.74 6.61
N GLU A 59 -11.77 14.02 5.49
CA GLU A 59 -10.93 14.29 4.32
C GLU A 59 -11.81 14.50 3.09
N PHE A 60 -11.53 15.56 2.33
CA PHE A 60 -12.17 15.76 1.03
C PHE A 60 -11.47 14.91 -0.03
N ILE A 61 -12.22 14.02 -0.68
CA ILE A 61 -11.70 13.22 -1.78
C ILE A 61 -12.20 13.80 -3.11
N PRO A 62 -11.32 14.38 -3.96
CA PRO A 62 -11.73 14.97 -5.22
C PRO A 62 -12.30 13.92 -6.18
N SER A 63 -13.18 14.36 -7.07
CA SER A 63 -13.86 13.49 -8.05
C SER A 63 -12.90 12.72 -8.95
N SER A 64 -11.70 13.24 -9.20
CA SER A 64 -10.63 12.57 -9.94
C SER A 64 -10.11 11.31 -9.24
N ARG A 65 -10.12 11.28 -7.91
CA ARG A 65 -9.63 10.17 -7.07
C ARG A 65 -10.67 9.08 -6.78
N VAL A 66 -11.91 9.25 -7.21
CA VAL A 66 -12.96 8.21 -7.10
C VAL A 66 -13.27 7.52 -8.42
N ARG A 67 -12.52 7.84 -9.48
CA ARG A 67 -12.68 7.22 -10.81
C ARG A 67 -11.90 5.92 -10.91
N LEU A 68 -12.43 4.97 -11.68
CA LEU A 68 -11.81 3.66 -11.89
C LEU A 68 -10.33 3.75 -12.33
N PRO A 69 -9.92 4.58 -13.31
CA PRO A 69 -8.52 4.67 -13.71
C PRO A 69 -7.59 5.03 -12.54
N TRP A 70 -7.98 6.00 -11.70
CA TRP A 70 -7.20 6.38 -10.53
C TRP A 70 -7.16 5.25 -9.49
N LEU A 71 -8.29 4.57 -9.25
CA LEU A 71 -8.36 3.44 -8.33
C LEU A 71 -7.42 2.30 -8.74
N LEU A 72 -7.32 2.01 -10.04
CA LEU A 72 -6.41 0.98 -10.58
C LEU A 72 -4.94 1.41 -10.48
N GLN A 73 -4.65 2.65 -10.83
CA GLN A 73 -3.31 3.24 -10.71
C GLN A 73 -2.83 3.25 -9.25
N ARG A 74 -3.69 3.65 -8.31
CA ARG A 74 -3.41 3.59 -6.88
C ARG A 74 -3.19 2.16 -6.40
N ALA A 75 -4.02 1.21 -6.83
CA ALA A 75 -3.85 -0.20 -6.46
C ALA A 75 -2.51 -0.75 -6.96
N PHE A 76 -2.13 -0.45 -8.20
CA PHE A 76 -0.81 -0.79 -8.77
C PHE A 76 0.33 -0.21 -7.93
N ARG A 77 0.27 1.09 -7.63
CA ARG A 77 1.28 1.78 -6.80
C ARG A 77 1.40 1.15 -5.41
N ILE A 78 0.30 0.88 -4.72
CA ILE A 78 0.32 0.22 -3.40
C ILE A 78 0.97 -1.17 -3.52
N GLY A 79 0.70 -1.91 -4.60
CA GLY A 79 1.35 -3.18 -4.89
C GLY A 79 2.88 -3.04 -5.00
N THR A 80 3.34 -2.05 -5.76
CA THR A 80 4.77 -1.73 -5.93
C THR A 80 5.43 -1.33 -4.62
N GLY A 81 4.81 -0.42 -3.86
CA GLY A 81 5.31 0.03 -2.55
C GLY A 81 5.38 -1.11 -1.52
N SER A 82 4.36 -1.97 -1.49
CA SER A 82 4.37 -3.13 -0.59
C SER A 82 5.49 -4.13 -0.92
N ALA A 83 5.75 -4.40 -2.20
CA ALA A 83 6.89 -5.25 -2.59
C ALA A 83 8.24 -4.63 -2.20
N PHE A 84 8.36 -3.31 -2.26
CA PHE A 84 9.55 -2.59 -1.80
C PHE A 84 9.75 -2.72 -0.29
N ILE A 85 8.69 -2.48 0.50
CA ILE A 85 8.73 -2.61 1.98
C ILE A 85 9.09 -4.03 2.37
N ASP A 86 8.47 -5.04 1.73
CA ASP A 86 8.75 -6.45 2.04
C ASP A 86 10.22 -6.79 1.78
N ARG A 87 10.82 -6.27 0.70
CA ARG A 87 12.24 -6.46 0.38
C ARG A 87 13.19 -5.77 1.35
N GLN A 88 12.78 -4.65 1.97
CA GLN A 88 13.65 -3.87 2.85
C GLN A 88 13.51 -4.23 4.32
N CYS A 89 12.30 -4.48 4.78
CA CYS A 89 11.99 -4.57 6.20
C CYS A 89 11.65 -5.98 6.67
N VAL A 90 11.09 -6.84 5.81
CA VAL A 90 10.42 -8.07 6.27
C VAL A 90 11.10 -9.35 5.82
N GLU A 91 11.46 -9.45 4.54
CA GLU A 91 11.89 -10.71 3.94
C GLU A 91 13.36 -10.68 3.51
N PRO A 92 14.25 -11.48 4.14
CA PRO A 92 15.55 -11.75 3.56
C PRO A 92 15.36 -12.38 2.18
N ALA A 93 16.32 -12.17 1.26
CA ALA A 93 16.26 -12.59 -0.15
C ALA A 93 15.61 -13.96 -0.44
N PRO A 94 15.82 -15.05 0.34
CA PRO A 94 15.20 -16.35 0.06
C PRO A 94 13.67 -16.40 0.24
N LYS A 95 13.02 -15.45 0.91
CA LYS A 95 11.56 -15.48 1.13
C LYS A 95 10.72 -14.78 0.05
N ARG A 96 11.37 -14.16 -0.96
CA ARG A 96 10.72 -13.41 -2.06
C ARG A 96 9.64 -14.21 -2.82
N TRP A 97 9.71 -15.53 -2.81
CA TRP A 97 8.67 -16.40 -3.38
C TRP A 97 7.30 -16.19 -2.72
N ARG A 98 7.24 -15.82 -1.44
CA ARG A 98 5.98 -15.53 -0.72
C ARG A 98 5.33 -14.26 -1.26
N THR A 99 6.15 -13.25 -1.54
CA THR A 99 5.71 -12.00 -2.18
C THR A 99 5.18 -12.27 -3.59
N ALA A 100 5.88 -13.10 -4.37
CA ALA A 100 5.44 -13.52 -5.71
C ALA A 100 4.16 -14.37 -5.67
N PHE A 101 4.09 -15.35 -4.76
CA PHE A 101 2.91 -16.18 -4.56
C PHE A 101 1.68 -15.34 -4.17
N HIS A 102 1.88 -14.35 -3.28
CA HIS A 102 0.83 -13.41 -2.93
C HIS A 102 0.35 -12.60 -4.15
N ALA A 103 1.28 -12.15 -5.00
CA ALA A 103 0.94 -11.47 -6.25
C ALA A 103 0.12 -12.38 -7.19
N CYS A 104 0.54 -13.64 -7.40
CA CYS A 104 -0.20 -14.63 -8.18
C CYS A 104 -1.62 -14.84 -7.64
N ARG A 105 -1.77 -14.99 -6.32
CA ARG A 105 -3.08 -15.18 -5.68
C ARG A 105 -3.99 -13.96 -5.87
N CYS A 106 -3.45 -12.74 -5.83
CA CYS A 106 -4.19 -11.52 -6.14
C CYS A 106 -4.65 -11.47 -7.60
N LEU A 107 -3.77 -11.81 -8.55
CA LEU A 107 -4.11 -11.90 -9.98
C LEU A 107 -5.21 -12.93 -10.23
N PHE A 108 -5.03 -14.16 -9.73
CA PHE A 108 -5.98 -15.25 -9.92
C PHE A 108 -7.36 -14.91 -9.34
N ARG A 109 -7.39 -14.44 -8.08
CA ARG A 109 -8.64 -14.04 -7.44
C ARG A 109 -9.30 -12.87 -8.18
N GLY A 110 -8.52 -11.87 -8.61
CA GLY A 110 -9.03 -10.72 -9.34
C GLY A 110 -9.63 -11.12 -10.69
N ALA A 111 -8.98 -12.01 -11.44
CA ALA A 111 -9.49 -12.56 -12.69
C ALA A 111 -10.76 -13.41 -12.48
N ALA A 112 -10.77 -14.29 -11.47
CA ALA A 112 -11.95 -15.08 -11.12
C ALA A 112 -13.16 -14.20 -10.74
N MET A 113 -12.93 -13.03 -10.12
CA MET A 113 -14.00 -12.08 -9.81
C MET A 113 -14.61 -11.44 -11.06
N GLN A 114 -13.90 -11.39 -12.20
CA GLN A 114 -14.48 -10.94 -13.47
C GLN A 114 -15.43 -11.96 -14.05
N LEU A 115 -15.14 -13.26 -13.89
CA LEU A 115 -16.06 -14.33 -14.31
C LEU A 115 -17.36 -14.32 -13.49
N ARG A 116 -17.30 -13.80 -12.25
CA ARG A 116 -18.46 -13.61 -11.36
C ARG A 116 -19.19 -12.28 -11.58
N PHE A 117 -18.84 -11.51 -12.62
CA PHE A 117 -19.51 -10.25 -12.95
C PHE A 117 -21.04 -10.41 -13.06
N PHE A 118 -21.47 -11.55 -13.62
CA PHE A 118 -22.89 -11.91 -13.75
C PHE A 118 -23.65 -11.99 -12.42
N TRP A 119 -22.97 -12.26 -11.29
CA TRP A 119 -23.60 -12.38 -9.97
C TRP A 119 -23.24 -11.27 -9.00
N GLY A 120 -22.08 -10.62 -9.16
CA GLY A 120 -21.55 -9.62 -8.21
C GLY A 120 -21.65 -8.16 -8.67
N GLY A 121 -22.06 -7.91 -9.90
CA GLY A 121 -22.22 -6.55 -10.45
C GLY A 121 -20.93 -5.72 -10.52
N ARG A 122 -21.10 -4.40 -10.71
CA ARG A 122 -20.01 -3.42 -10.92
C ARG A 122 -19.02 -3.32 -9.74
N PRO A 123 -19.43 -3.38 -8.45
CA PRO A 123 -18.50 -3.31 -7.32
C PRO A 123 -17.54 -4.51 -7.27
N ALA A 124 -18.04 -5.72 -7.53
CA ALA A 124 -17.23 -6.93 -7.56
C ALA A 124 -16.20 -6.88 -8.71
N ALA A 125 -16.61 -6.48 -9.91
CA ALA A 125 -15.69 -6.32 -11.04
C ALA A 125 -14.62 -5.25 -10.77
N THR A 126 -15.01 -4.11 -10.20
CA THR A 126 -14.06 -3.03 -9.84
C THR A 126 -13.02 -3.52 -8.83
N ARG A 127 -13.45 -4.21 -7.78
CA ARG A 127 -12.55 -4.80 -6.78
C ARG A 127 -11.65 -5.88 -7.39
N GLY A 128 -12.18 -6.67 -8.33
CA GLY A 128 -11.42 -7.64 -9.10
C GLY A 128 -10.30 -6.98 -9.91
N LEU A 129 -10.61 -5.89 -10.63
CA LEU A 129 -9.63 -5.12 -11.39
C LEU A 129 -8.56 -4.52 -10.47
N GLN A 130 -8.95 -3.94 -9.33
CA GLN A 130 -7.99 -3.43 -8.34
C GLN A 130 -7.06 -4.53 -7.81
N LEU A 131 -7.57 -5.74 -7.57
CA LEU A 131 -6.75 -6.89 -7.15
C LEU A 131 -5.74 -7.30 -8.22
N VAL A 132 -6.17 -7.31 -9.49
CA VAL A 132 -5.26 -7.57 -10.62
C VAL A 132 -4.19 -6.48 -10.69
N SER A 133 -4.58 -5.20 -10.72
CA SER A 133 -3.64 -4.07 -10.76
C SER A 133 -2.66 -4.09 -9.58
N PHE A 134 -3.11 -4.39 -8.37
CA PHE A 134 -2.25 -4.56 -7.20
C PHE A 134 -1.26 -5.71 -7.37
N GLY A 135 -1.72 -6.88 -7.83
CA GLY A 135 -0.87 -8.04 -8.10
C GLY A 135 0.22 -7.72 -9.13
N THR A 136 -0.15 -7.08 -10.24
CA THR A 136 0.79 -6.62 -11.26
C THR A 136 1.79 -5.61 -10.70
N GLY A 137 1.33 -4.64 -9.90
CA GLY A 137 2.20 -3.66 -9.25
C GLY A 137 3.21 -4.30 -8.30
N ARG A 138 2.82 -5.36 -7.61
CA ARG A 138 3.69 -6.13 -6.72
C ARG A 138 4.79 -6.87 -7.49
N PHE A 139 4.47 -7.45 -8.65
CA PHE A 139 5.49 -7.99 -9.57
C PHE A 139 6.43 -6.91 -10.09
N ALA A 140 5.90 -5.77 -10.52
CA ALA A 140 6.70 -4.65 -10.96
C ALA A 140 7.69 -4.19 -9.86
N GLY A 141 7.24 -4.09 -8.60
CA GLY A 141 8.11 -3.76 -7.47
C GLY A 141 9.15 -4.83 -7.15
N LEU A 142 8.82 -6.12 -7.33
CA LEU A 142 9.80 -7.21 -7.25
C LEU A 142 10.88 -7.09 -8.34
N ALA A 143 10.50 -6.67 -9.55
CA ALA A 143 11.42 -6.36 -10.65
C ALA A 143 12.20 -5.04 -10.45
N GLY A 144 11.89 -4.26 -9.40
CA GLY A 144 12.56 -3.01 -9.08
C GLY A 144 11.91 -1.76 -9.70
N TYR A 145 10.81 -1.91 -10.43
CA TYR A 145 10.05 -0.78 -10.96
C TYR A 145 9.45 0.05 -9.81
N ARG A 146 9.37 1.36 -10.02
CA ARG A 146 8.81 2.30 -9.05
C ARG A 146 7.87 3.26 -9.75
N TYR A 147 6.64 3.35 -9.24
CA TYR A 147 5.62 4.25 -9.78
C TYR A 147 5.61 5.56 -9.00
N GLU A 148 5.92 6.67 -9.65
CA GLU A 148 5.98 8.00 -9.03
C GLU A 148 4.62 8.71 -9.13
N GLU A 149 3.70 8.37 -8.21
CA GLU A 149 2.36 8.98 -8.17
C GLU A 149 2.42 10.51 -7.98
N TYR A 150 3.35 11.00 -7.16
CA TYR A 150 3.41 12.42 -6.77
C TYR A 150 4.18 13.32 -7.73
N ARG A 151 4.71 12.78 -8.84
CA ARG A 151 5.27 13.60 -9.92
C ARG A 151 4.19 14.42 -10.63
N ARG A 152 2.92 13.97 -10.57
CA ARG A 152 1.77 14.72 -11.08
C ARG A 152 0.91 15.18 -9.91
N VAL A 153 0.87 16.49 -9.67
CA VAL A 153 -0.02 17.09 -8.67
C VAL A 153 -1.45 17.04 -9.21
N HIS A 154 -2.29 16.25 -8.55
CA HIS A 154 -3.73 16.23 -8.85
C HIS A 154 -4.43 17.32 -8.04
N GLY A 155 -4.63 18.48 -8.67
CA GLY A 155 -5.38 19.61 -8.12
C GLY A 155 -4.52 20.61 -7.37
N ALA A 156 -4.48 21.83 -7.89
CA ALA A 156 -4.51 23.04 -7.07
C ALA A 156 -5.99 23.41 -6.85
#